data_AF-A0A6A4E9E3-F1
#
_entry.id   AF-A0A6A4E9E3-F1
#
_cell.length_a   1.000
_cell.length_b   1.000
_cell.length_c   1.000
_cell.angle_alpha   90.00
_cell.angle_beta   90.00
_cell.angle_gamma   90.00
#
_symmetry.space_group_name_H-M   'P 1'
#
loop_
_entity.id
_entity.type
_entity.pdbx_description
1 polymer ?
#
loop_
_entity_poly.entity_id
_entity_poly.type
_entity_poly.pdbx_seq_one_letter_code
_entity_poly.pdbx_strand_id
1 'polypeptide(L)'
;MKVHGMFLMAAAMASTVSAGDGKLCDMGPVPAVTPAVTVPATDAPAPVVTPAVTIPATDAPVAPATDAPVAPSTVAPPAAETDAPVTQEGSNTQQQSTGASTSTAGSDATQQTTQQSTIAGGEQSTAGTVSSAYSYTGENCGGPGSYDQVTNIASCSKSTVTTSSPVSPLDTGVTVAFRGPMTISNIAVFDGSNGTWSKVSSFEKGGTTTNMVFLNNENVDYTGAGSPEGFCKADGTGIAKEPTTFGGTLAAASKPGAGSILASENTGAEVHIMTDKKCGVDATCEGAYDTDGTAYQGWTGGKKIFLTKVSMEEGGAPNVPAIWMLPDQVTHSGQYGCNCRGTGPAGGCGELDIAEVLEKDTSYVATHYYFYDGKYNPGNDQFGKRPTDGPATYVTIIDQDYGVKVIALGADDFDFSSGTISNDVVSQWEAAK
;
A
#
# COMPACT_ATOMS: atom_id res chain seq x y z
N MET A 1 1.99 -28.20 22.62
CA MET A 1 1.23 -28.31 21.35
C MET A 1 1.76 -27.24 20.42
N LYS A 2 2.28 -27.65 19.26
CA LYS A 2 2.73 -26.75 18.19
C LYS A 2 1.50 -26.35 17.39
N VAL A 3 1.18 -25.07 17.35
CA VAL A 3 0.25 -24.51 16.37
C VAL A 3 1.09 -24.23 15.13
N HIS A 4 0.93 -25.03 14.09
CA HIS A 4 1.47 -24.71 12.77
C HIS A 4 0.65 -23.54 12.22
N GLY A 5 1.23 -22.34 12.29
CA GLY A 5 0.72 -21.20 11.53
C GLY A 5 0.77 -21.58 10.06
N MET A 6 -0.40 -21.55 9.42
CA MET A 6 -0.54 -21.60 7.97
C MET A 6 0.30 -20.47 7.37
N PHE A 7 1.54 -20.79 7.02
CA PHE A 7 2.22 -20.07 5.97
C PHE A 7 1.34 -20.24 4.73
N LEU A 8 0.87 -19.12 4.19
CA LEU A 8 0.57 -19.03 2.78
C LEU A 8 1.88 -19.31 2.05
N MET A 9 2.22 -20.60 1.90
CA MET A 9 2.89 -21.04 0.69
C MET A 9 1.90 -20.70 -0.41
N ALA A 10 2.07 -19.51 -1.01
CA ALA A 10 1.67 -19.33 -2.38
C ALA A 10 2.42 -20.43 -3.14
N ALA A 11 1.71 -21.53 -3.43
CA ALA A 11 2.10 -22.38 -4.52
C ALA A 11 2.01 -21.47 -5.75
N ALA A 12 3.11 -20.78 -6.05
CA ALA A 12 3.32 -20.14 -7.32
C ALA A 12 3.25 -21.27 -8.35
N MET A 13 2.05 -21.46 -8.90
CA MET A 13 1.92 -21.98 -10.24
C MET A 13 2.88 -21.11 -11.05
N ALA A 14 3.96 -21.70 -11.54
CA ALA A 14 4.83 -21.06 -12.52
C ALA A 14 4.01 -20.90 -13.81
N SER A 15 3.04 -19.99 -13.78
CA SER A 15 2.38 -19.47 -14.95
C SER A 15 3.39 -18.51 -15.54
N THR A 16 4.16 -18.99 -16.51
CA THR A 16 4.87 -18.12 -17.45
C THR A 16 3.82 -17.40 -18.28
N VAL A 17 3.08 -16.46 -17.67
CA VAL A 17 2.24 -15.53 -18.41
C VAL A 17 3.22 -14.53 -19.01
N SER A 18 3.34 -14.58 -20.33
CA SER A 18 4.16 -13.63 -21.08
C SER A 18 3.74 -12.20 -20.74
N ALA A 19 4.70 -11.28 -20.70
CA ALA A 19 4.40 -9.85 -20.79
C ALA A 19 3.41 -9.64 -21.95
N GLY A 20 2.37 -8.84 -21.71
CA GLY A 20 1.36 -8.59 -22.74
C GLY A 20 1.96 -7.79 -23.90
N ASP A 21 1.82 -8.28 -25.12
CA ASP A 21 2.18 -7.52 -26.34
C ASP A 21 1.13 -6.44 -26.70
N GLY A 22 0.10 -6.25 -25.86
CA GLY A 22 -0.99 -5.29 -26.06
C GLY A 22 -0.60 -3.88 -25.62
N LYS A 23 -0.95 -2.87 -26.43
CA LYS A 23 -0.66 -1.45 -26.15
C LYS A 23 -1.65 -0.77 -25.20
N LEU A 24 -2.76 -1.42 -24.87
CA LEU A 24 -3.83 -0.86 -24.06
C LEU A 24 -4.35 -1.94 -23.12
N CYS A 25 -4.80 -1.52 -21.94
CA CYS A 25 -5.64 -2.27 -21.02
C CYS A 25 -7.01 -2.58 -21.64
N ASP A 26 -7.03 -3.27 -22.78
CA ASP A 26 -8.25 -3.70 -23.46
C ASP A 26 -8.68 -5.04 -22.86
N MET A 27 -9.27 -4.95 -21.68
CA MET A 27 -10.20 -5.99 -21.23
C MET A 27 -11.41 -5.88 -22.15
N GLY A 28 -11.43 -6.68 -23.21
CA GLY A 28 -12.57 -6.76 -24.12
C GLY A 28 -13.89 -6.82 -23.33
N PRO A 29 -15.02 -6.32 -23.88
CA PRO A 29 -16.23 -6.04 -23.13
C PRO A 29 -16.58 -7.19 -22.18
N VAL A 30 -16.64 -6.87 -20.88
CA VAL A 30 -17.03 -7.83 -19.83
C VAL A 30 -18.32 -8.51 -20.30
N PRO A 31 -18.35 -9.84 -20.50
CA PRO A 31 -19.55 -10.51 -20.95
C PRO A 31 -20.65 -10.22 -19.93
N ALA A 32 -21.78 -9.70 -20.43
CA ALA A 32 -22.93 -9.37 -19.61
C ALA A 32 -23.27 -10.56 -18.69
N VAL A 33 -23.27 -10.33 -17.39
CA VAL A 33 -23.63 -11.34 -16.39
C VAL A 33 -25.05 -11.79 -16.70
N THR A 34 -25.18 -12.99 -17.27
CA THR A 34 -26.48 -13.61 -17.47
C THR A 34 -26.98 -14.03 -16.10
N PRO A 35 -28.14 -13.55 -15.61
CA PRO A 35 -28.64 -13.95 -14.30
C PRO A 35 -28.79 -15.47 -14.26
N ALA A 36 -28.27 -16.07 -13.19
CA ALA A 36 -28.30 -17.50 -12.99
C ALA A 36 -29.73 -18.04 -13.14
N VAL A 37 -29.90 -19.03 -14.00
CA VAL A 37 -31.14 -19.79 -14.12
C VAL A 37 -31.37 -20.50 -12.79
N THR A 38 -32.46 -20.13 -12.09
CA THR A 38 -32.98 -20.86 -10.94
C THR A 38 -33.28 -22.30 -11.35
N VAL A 39 -32.41 -23.24 -10.95
CA VAL A 39 -32.69 -24.67 -11.06
C VAL A 39 -33.52 -25.08 -9.84
N PRO A 40 -34.70 -25.70 -10.01
CA PRO A 40 -35.48 -26.20 -8.89
C PRO A 40 -34.74 -27.35 -8.19
N ALA A 41 -34.65 -27.26 -6.87
CA ALA A 41 -34.04 -28.27 -6.01
C ALA A 41 -34.76 -29.61 -6.15
N THR A 42 -34.03 -30.66 -6.52
CA THR A 42 -34.46 -32.05 -6.37
C THR A 42 -33.87 -32.64 -5.10
N ASP A 43 -34.73 -33.31 -4.33
CA ASP A 43 -34.46 -33.89 -3.02
C ASP A 43 -33.22 -34.82 -3.00
N ALA A 44 -32.26 -34.48 -2.15
CA ALA A 44 -31.15 -35.36 -1.77
C ALA A 44 -31.54 -36.21 -0.54
N PRO A 45 -31.15 -37.50 -0.48
CA PRO A 45 -31.49 -38.37 0.64
C PRO A 45 -30.65 -38.08 1.89
N ALA A 46 -31.28 -38.28 3.05
CA ALA A 46 -30.74 -38.00 4.38
C ALA A 46 -29.47 -38.80 4.72
N PRO A 47 -28.55 -38.23 5.52
CA PRO A 47 -27.34 -38.91 5.94
C PRO A 47 -27.60 -39.97 7.03
N VAL A 48 -26.94 -41.11 6.89
CA VAL A 48 -26.94 -42.22 7.84
C VAL A 48 -26.07 -41.86 9.05
N VAL A 49 -26.63 -42.00 10.25
CA VAL A 49 -25.95 -41.77 11.54
C VAL A 49 -25.21 -43.04 11.96
N THR A 50 -23.88 -42.96 12.11
CA THR A 50 -23.06 -43.97 12.80
C THR A 50 -22.79 -43.54 14.25
N PRO A 51 -22.78 -44.49 15.23
CA PRO A 51 -22.62 -44.16 16.63
C PRO A 51 -21.16 -43.84 17.00
N ALA A 52 -21.01 -42.89 17.94
CA ALA A 52 -19.75 -42.41 18.47
C ALA A 52 -19.05 -43.46 19.36
N VAL A 53 -17.75 -43.62 19.14
CA VAL A 53 -16.83 -44.38 20.00
C VAL A 53 -16.33 -43.47 21.12
N THR A 54 -16.53 -43.90 22.37
CA THR A 54 -16.08 -43.20 23.58
C THR A 54 -14.61 -43.52 23.86
N ILE A 55 -13.77 -42.50 24.02
CA ILE A 55 -12.37 -42.63 24.50
C ILE A 55 -12.29 -42.09 25.94
N PRO A 56 -11.63 -42.80 26.88
CA PRO A 56 -11.54 -42.36 28.27
C PRO A 56 -10.60 -41.17 28.45
N ALA A 57 -10.95 -40.30 29.40
CA ALA A 57 -10.19 -39.13 29.81
C ALA A 57 -8.87 -39.50 30.49
N THR A 58 -7.81 -38.80 30.13
CA THR A 58 -6.50 -38.85 30.79
C THR A 58 -6.21 -37.53 31.50
N ASP A 59 -5.63 -37.65 32.70
CA ASP A 59 -5.47 -36.61 33.71
C ASP A 59 -4.66 -35.38 33.27
N ALA A 60 -5.09 -34.22 33.78
CA ALA A 60 -4.45 -32.93 33.62
C ALA A 60 -3.18 -32.80 34.49
N PRO A 61 -2.09 -32.19 33.98
CA PRO A 61 -0.93 -31.87 34.80
C PRO A 61 -1.14 -30.58 35.62
N VAL A 62 -0.74 -30.66 36.88
CA VAL A 62 -0.73 -29.59 37.89
C VAL A 62 0.25 -28.48 37.50
N ALA A 63 -0.22 -27.24 37.51
CA ALA A 63 0.62 -26.04 37.38
C ALA A 63 1.20 -25.63 38.75
N PRO A 64 2.48 -25.22 38.83
CA PRO A 64 3.04 -24.61 40.04
C PRO A 64 2.60 -23.14 40.16
N ALA A 65 2.22 -22.76 41.38
CA ALA A 65 1.89 -21.39 41.78
C ALA A 65 3.10 -20.45 41.57
N THR A 66 2.86 -19.29 40.96
CA THR A 66 3.83 -18.21 40.88
C THR A 66 3.24 -16.98 41.58
N ASP A 67 4.03 -16.40 42.48
CA ASP A 67 3.68 -15.32 43.38
C ASP A 67 3.27 -14.02 42.66
N ALA A 68 2.28 -13.34 43.25
CA ALA A 68 1.76 -12.05 42.82
C ALA A 68 2.79 -10.92 43.03
N PRO A 69 2.95 -9.98 42.08
CA PRO A 69 3.70 -8.77 42.33
C PRO A 69 2.85 -7.73 43.08
N VAL A 70 3.47 -7.17 44.11
CA VAL A 70 3.01 -6.10 44.99
C VAL A 70 2.76 -4.80 44.20
N ALA A 71 1.61 -4.18 44.43
CA ALA A 71 1.23 -2.88 43.88
C ALA A 71 2.13 -1.74 44.40
N PRO A 72 2.61 -0.81 43.54
CA PRO A 72 3.21 0.42 44.00
C PRO A 72 2.15 1.46 44.39
N SER A 73 2.40 2.12 45.53
CA SER A 73 1.62 3.23 46.08
C SER A 73 1.49 4.40 45.10
N THR A 74 0.26 4.92 44.98
CA THR A 74 -0.06 6.20 44.35
C THR A 74 0.30 7.35 45.28
N VAL A 75 1.28 8.16 44.88
CA VAL A 75 1.52 9.49 45.45
C VAL A 75 0.97 10.52 44.47
N ALA A 76 -0.01 11.28 44.93
CA ALA A 76 -0.65 12.36 44.17
C ALA A 76 0.29 13.57 44.03
N PRO A 77 0.37 14.22 42.85
CA PRO A 77 0.93 15.55 42.71
C PRO A 77 -0.14 16.64 42.95
N PRO A 78 0.25 17.82 43.45
CA PRO A 78 -0.67 18.89 43.85
C PRO A 78 -1.19 19.71 42.67
N ALA A 79 -2.32 20.36 42.94
CA ALA A 79 -3.14 21.18 42.05
C ALA A 79 -2.37 22.30 41.32
N ALA A 80 -2.68 22.48 40.04
CA ALA A 80 -2.34 23.67 39.28
C ALA A 80 -3.54 24.63 39.24
N GLU A 81 -3.29 25.87 39.64
CA GLU A 81 -4.21 27.00 39.58
C GLU A 81 -4.53 27.35 38.13
N THR A 82 -5.81 27.62 37.85
CA THR A 82 -6.29 28.13 36.57
C THR A 82 -6.88 29.52 36.80
N ASP A 83 -6.16 30.54 36.32
CA ASP A 83 -6.67 31.90 36.16
C ASP A 83 -7.33 32.04 34.78
N ALA A 84 -8.59 32.47 34.80
CA ALA A 84 -9.29 33.22 33.76
C ALA A 84 -9.96 34.41 34.51
N PRO A 85 -10.30 35.57 33.89
CA PRO A 85 -10.81 35.70 32.52
C PRO A 85 -10.44 37.02 31.79
N VAL A 86 -10.66 37.09 30.46
CA VAL A 86 -11.18 38.32 29.81
C VAL A 86 -12.06 37.96 28.62
N THR A 87 -13.29 38.48 28.68
CA THR A 87 -14.35 38.52 27.67
C THR A 87 -14.07 39.58 26.60
N GLN A 88 -14.45 39.32 25.33
CA GLN A 88 -15.08 40.38 24.53
C GLN A 88 -16.06 39.81 23.48
N GLU A 89 -17.22 40.47 23.44
CA GLU A 89 -18.41 40.21 22.63
C GLU A 89 -18.23 40.56 21.14
N GLY A 90 -19.07 39.96 20.29
CA GLY A 90 -19.19 40.33 18.88
C GLY A 90 -20.26 39.61 18.07
N SER A 91 -21.51 39.70 18.50
CA SER A 91 -22.80 39.57 17.78
C SER A 91 -22.93 38.82 16.42
N ASN A 92 -23.72 37.73 16.46
CA ASN A 92 -24.82 37.31 15.57
C ASN A 92 -25.11 38.05 14.25
N THR A 93 -25.37 37.27 13.18
CA THR A 93 -26.69 37.26 12.49
C THR A 93 -26.93 35.90 11.80
N GLN A 94 -28.06 35.25 12.13
CA GLN A 94 -28.63 34.11 11.40
C GLN A 94 -29.53 34.59 10.25
N GLN A 95 -29.59 33.84 9.14
CA GLN A 95 -30.87 33.61 8.45
C GLN A 95 -30.90 32.29 7.66
N GLN A 96 -31.81 31.40 8.08
CA GLN A 96 -32.42 30.29 7.32
C GLN A 96 -33.14 30.84 6.05
N SER A 97 -33.50 30.10 4.99
CA SER A 97 -34.12 28.77 4.97
C SER A 97 -34.31 28.19 3.55
N THR A 98 -34.45 26.86 3.50
CA THR A 98 -35.29 25.99 2.64
C THR A 98 -34.99 25.75 1.15
N GLY A 99 -34.99 24.46 0.81
CA GLY A 99 -35.15 23.93 -0.55
C GLY A 99 -34.90 22.42 -0.60
N ALA A 100 -35.90 21.60 -0.26
CA ALA A 100 -35.87 20.15 -0.43
C ALA A 100 -36.07 19.77 -1.91
N SER A 101 -35.28 18.82 -2.41
CA SER A 101 -35.62 17.99 -3.57
C SER A 101 -34.90 16.65 -3.51
N THR A 102 -35.71 15.60 -3.44
CA THR A 102 -35.39 14.19 -3.65
C THR A 102 -34.99 13.92 -5.10
N SER A 103 -33.82 13.29 -5.33
CA SER A 103 -33.59 12.41 -6.48
C SER A 103 -32.42 11.44 -6.25
N THR A 104 -32.79 10.17 -6.31
CA THR A 104 -32.08 8.90 -6.53
C THR A 104 -30.57 8.94 -6.78
N ALA A 105 -29.85 8.18 -5.95
CA ALA A 105 -28.43 7.91 -6.01
C ALA A 105 -28.02 7.07 -7.23
N GLY A 106 -27.10 7.60 -8.02
CA GLY A 106 -26.09 6.86 -8.76
C GLY A 106 -24.75 7.48 -8.39
N SER A 107 -23.95 6.76 -7.60
CA SER A 107 -22.65 7.22 -7.15
C SER A 107 -21.60 6.96 -8.24
N ASP A 108 -21.51 7.89 -9.21
CA ASP A 108 -20.28 8.07 -9.97
C ASP A 108 -19.37 8.96 -9.12
N ALA A 109 -18.35 8.35 -8.51
CA ALA A 109 -17.29 9.07 -7.81
C ALA A 109 -16.46 9.83 -8.85
N THR A 110 -16.91 11.03 -9.22
CA THR A 110 -16.06 12.01 -9.89
C THR A 110 -15.03 12.49 -8.88
N GLN A 111 -13.89 11.80 -8.83
CA GLN A 111 -12.76 12.22 -8.01
C GLN A 111 -12.33 13.62 -8.44
N GLN A 112 -12.49 14.58 -7.53
CA GLN A 112 -12.01 15.94 -7.70
C GLN A 112 -10.47 15.90 -7.67
N THR A 113 -9.85 15.87 -8.85
CA THR A 113 -8.40 15.93 -9.01
C THR A 113 -7.92 17.27 -8.42
N THR A 114 -7.46 17.24 -7.18
CA THR A 114 -7.02 18.44 -6.49
C THR A 114 -5.62 18.74 -7.02
N GLN A 115 -5.49 19.72 -7.93
CA GLN A 115 -4.22 20.08 -8.57
C GLN A 115 -3.10 20.17 -7.53
N GLN A 116 -2.15 19.25 -7.61
CA GLN A 116 -1.01 19.16 -6.72
C GLN A 116 0.02 20.22 -7.16
N SER A 117 0.60 20.95 -6.21
CA SER A 117 1.61 21.96 -6.54
C SER A 117 2.82 21.29 -7.19
N THR A 118 3.32 21.85 -8.30
CA THR A 118 4.45 21.29 -9.04
C THR A 118 5.78 21.79 -8.47
N ILE A 119 6.79 20.93 -8.51
CA ILE A 119 8.17 21.21 -8.10
C ILE A 119 8.96 21.66 -9.34
N ALA A 120 9.52 22.86 -9.29
CA ALA A 120 10.32 23.40 -10.38
C ALA A 120 11.64 22.63 -10.59
N GLY A 121 12.15 22.63 -11.82
CA GLY A 121 13.42 22.02 -12.20
C GLY A 121 13.56 21.95 -13.71
N GLY A 122 14.66 21.35 -14.19
CA GLY A 122 14.86 21.08 -15.62
C GLY A 122 13.93 19.98 -16.14
N GLU A 123 14.01 19.70 -17.44
CA GLU A 123 13.30 18.57 -18.05
C GLU A 123 14.25 17.38 -18.21
N GLN A 124 13.84 16.20 -17.73
CA GLN A 124 14.49 14.94 -18.08
C GLN A 124 14.19 14.64 -19.56
N SER A 125 15.23 14.66 -20.39
CA SER A 125 15.14 14.49 -21.85
C SER A 125 15.82 13.23 -22.37
N THR A 126 16.48 12.46 -21.51
CA THR A 126 17.08 11.16 -21.84
C THR A 126 16.41 10.05 -21.05
N ALA A 127 16.21 8.88 -21.66
CA ALA A 127 15.60 7.73 -20.99
C ALA A 127 16.57 6.97 -20.08
N GLY A 128 17.88 7.20 -20.20
CA GLY A 128 18.88 6.43 -19.48
C GLY A 128 19.05 5.01 -20.03
N THR A 129 19.83 4.19 -19.32
CA THR A 129 20.07 2.79 -19.69
C THR A 129 19.11 1.89 -18.92
N VAL A 130 18.19 1.23 -19.64
CA VAL A 130 17.28 0.24 -19.05
C VAL A 130 18.01 -1.10 -18.90
N SER A 131 18.15 -1.58 -17.66
CA SER A 131 18.76 -2.89 -17.36
C SER A 131 17.74 -4.02 -17.25
N SER A 132 16.50 -3.68 -16.88
CA SER A 132 15.38 -4.61 -16.75
C SER A 132 14.07 -3.87 -17.03
N ALA A 133 13.11 -4.55 -17.66
CA ALA A 133 11.78 -4.02 -17.91
C ALA A 133 10.71 -5.11 -17.79
N TYR A 134 9.55 -4.74 -17.24
CA TYR A 134 8.36 -5.59 -17.22
C TYR A 134 7.12 -4.74 -17.50
N SER A 135 6.25 -5.27 -18.36
CA SER A 135 5.02 -4.61 -18.80
C SER A 135 3.80 -5.40 -18.35
N TYR A 136 2.95 -4.72 -17.62
CA TYR A 136 1.63 -5.14 -17.20
C TYR A 136 0.63 -4.44 -18.12
N THR A 137 0.15 -5.13 -19.15
CA THR A 137 -0.73 -4.60 -20.21
C THR A 137 -1.86 -5.58 -20.52
N GLY A 138 -2.91 -5.14 -21.23
CA GLY A 138 -4.07 -5.99 -21.53
C GLY A 138 -4.77 -6.46 -20.26
N GLU A 139 -4.99 -7.76 -20.12
CA GLU A 139 -5.58 -8.34 -18.89
C GLU A 139 -4.64 -8.29 -17.66
N ASN A 140 -3.36 -7.98 -17.88
CA ASN A 140 -2.33 -7.98 -16.86
C ASN A 140 -2.03 -6.60 -16.27
N CYS A 141 -2.76 -5.53 -16.61
CA CYS A 141 -2.47 -4.16 -16.14
C CYS A 141 -3.38 -3.62 -15.04
N GLY A 142 -4.30 -4.43 -14.55
CA GLY A 142 -5.45 -3.98 -13.77
C GLY A 142 -6.71 -4.14 -14.62
N GLY A 143 -7.67 -3.26 -14.39
CA GLY A 143 -8.80 -3.09 -15.27
C GLY A 143 -10.09 -2.84 -14.53
N PRO A 144 -11.20 -2.67 -15.27
CA PRO A 144 -12.53 -2.59 -14.69
C PRO A 144 -12.89 -3.85 -13.91
N GLY A 145 -13.60 -3.68 -12.79
CA GLY A 145 -14.05 -4.79 -11.95
C GLY A 145 -14.54 -4.32 -10.60
N SER A 146 -14.47 -5.17 -9.58
CA SER A 146 -14.98 -4.85 -8.25
C SER A 146 -14.15 -5.46 -7.14
N TYR A 147 -14.04 -4.74 -6.03
CA TYR A 147 -13.37 -5.22 -4.82
C TYR A 147 -14.14 -4.78 -3.56
N ASP A 148 -13.84 -5.42 -2.42
CA ASP A 148 -14.50 -5.12 -1.16
C ASP A 148 -13.71 -4.10 -0.35
N GLN A 149 -14.12 -2.83 -0.44
CA GLN A 149 -13.55 -1.70 0.29
C GLN A 149 -13.93 -1.76 1.77
N VAL A 150 -12.99 -1.45 2.67
CA VAL A 150 -13.27 -1.32 4.10
C VAL A 150 -14.07 -0.05 4.36
N THR A 151 -15.19 -0.18 5.08
CA THR A 151 -16.07 0.93 5.47
C THR A 151 -16.06 1.20 6.98
N ASN A 152 -15.52 0.27 7.77
CA ASN A 152 -15.35 0.44 9.21
C ASN A 152 -14.14 -0.36 9.70
N ILE A 153 -13.13 0.32 10.25
CA ILE A 153 -11.89 -0.30 10.74
C ILE A 153 -12.18 -1.22 11.94
N ALA A 154 -12.98 -0.75 12.91
CA ALA A 154 -13.27 -1.44 14.16
C ALA A 154 -13.96 -2.81 13.96
N SER A 155 -14.99 -2.85 13.10
CA SER A 155 -15.75 -4.06 12.81
C SER A 155 -15.22 -4.83 11.60
N CYS A 156 -14.22 -4.28 10.91
CA CYS A 156 -13.77 -4.71 9.60
C CYS A 156 -14.90 -4.93 8.57
N SER A 157 -15.90 -4.06 8.61
CA SER A 157 -17.00 -4.13 7.65
C SER A 157 -16.54 -3.64 6.28
N LYS A 158 -17.06 -4.29 5.24
CA LYS A 158 -16.70 -4.00 3.85
C LYS A 158 -17.93 -3.81 2.99
N SER A 159 -17.79 -3.03 1.92
CA SER A 159 -18.78 -2.92 0.85
C SER A 159 -18.10 -3.08 -0.50
N THR A 160 -18.76 -3.80 -1.40
CA THR A 160 -18.30 -3.91 -2.78
C THR A 160 -18.33 -2.56 -3.47
N VAL A 161 -17.20 -2.18 -4.06
CA VAL A 161 -17.06 -1.03 -4.95
C VAL A 161 -16.74 -1.52 -6.35
N THR A 162 -17.23 -0.81 -7.36
CA THR A 162 -16.98 -1.12 -8.77
C THR A 162 -16.14 0.00 -9.38
N THR A 163 -15.19 -0.39 -10.22
CA THR A 163 -14.31 0.53 -10.94
C THR A 163 -14.36 0.26 -12.44
N SER A 164 -14.13 1.31 -13.22
CA SER A 164 -14.10 1.30 -14.68
C SER A 164 -12.73 1.70 -15.24
N SER A 165 -11.78 2.08 -14.39
CA SER A 165 -10.45 2.52 -14.86
C SER A 165 -9.66 1.33 -15.43
N PRO A 166 -8.96 1.51 -16.56
CA PRO A 166 -8.15 0.44 -17.15
C PRO A 166 -6.96 0.01 -16.30
N VAL A 167 -6.49 0.86 -15.38
CA VAL A 167 -5.37 0.58 -14.48
C VAL A 167 -5.82 0.44 -13.02
N SER A 168 -7.11 0.16 -12.81
CA SER A 168 -7.61 -0.03 -11.45
C SER A 168 -6.94 -1.20 -10.76
N PRO A 169 -6.69 -1.09 -9.45
CA PRO A 169 -7.08 -0.02 -8.53
C PRO A 169 -6.02 1.10 -8.41
N LEU A 170 -4.97 1.04 -9.22
CA LEU A 170 -3.86 1.98 -9.16
C LEU A 170 -4.19 3.37 -9.71
N ASP A 171 -5.41 3.64 -10.19
CA ASP A 171 -5.89 5.00 -10.45
C ASP A 171 -6.37 5.72 -9.18
N THR A 172 -6.69 4.98 -8.11
CA THR A 172 -7.04 5.55 -6.80
C THR A 172 -5.81 6.15 -6.11
N GLY A 173 -5.97 6.62 -4.87
CA GLY A 173 -4.83 7.00 -4.05
C GLY A 173 -3.92 5.80 -3.84
N VAL A 174 -2.62 5.94 -4.15
CA VAL A 174 -1.64 4.87 -3.92
C VAL A 174 -0.51 5.33 -3.01
N THR A 175 0.04 4.38 -2.27
CA THR A 175 1.25 4.50 -1.46
C THR A 175 2.34 3.56 -1.98
N VAL A 176 3.60 3.92 -1.76
CA VAL A 176 4.74 3.03 -1.98
C VAL A 176 5.33 2.67 -0.62
N ALA A 177 5.44 1.38 -0.36
CA ALA A 177 6.03 0.82 0.83
C ALA A 177 7.44 0.27 0.54
N PHE A 178 8.28 0.33 1.56
CA PHE A 178 9.68 -0.03 1.52
C PHE A 178 10.01 -0.88 2.75
N ARG A 179 10.75 -1.97 2.53
CA ARG A 179 11.27 -2.85 3.59
C ARG A 179 12.77 -2.96 3.54
N GLY A 180 13.41 -2.79 4.69
CA GLY A 180 14.85 -2.97 4.86
C GLY A 180 15.30 -4.42 4.83
N PRO A 181 16.62 -4.69 4.72
CA PRO A 181 17.71 -3.72 4.61
C PRO A 181 17.70 -2.93 3.29
N MET A 182 17.62 -1.60 3.38
CA MET A 182 17.56 -0.75 2.20
C MET A 182 18.11 0.64 2.50
N THR A 183 18.89 1.20 1.59
CA THR A 183 19.17 2.63 1.53
C THR A 183 18.35 3.28 0.42
N ILE A 184 17.48 4.21 0.80
CA ILE A 184 16.71 5.05 -0.12
C ILE A 184 17.46 6.37 -0.27
N SER A 185 18.01 6.62 -1.46
CA SER A 185 18.76 7.85 -1.75
C SER A 185 17.82 8.97 -2.20
N ASN A 186 16.88 8.66 -3.11
CA ASN A 186 15.95 9.61 -3.64
C ASN A 186 14.59 8.97 -3.95
N ILE A 187 13.53 9.76 -3.82
CA ILE A 187 12.21 9.44 -4.35
C ILE A 187 11.71 10.66 -5.12
N ALA A 188 11.08 10.45 -6.27
CA ALA A 188 10.33 11.48 -6.97
C ALA A 188 9.00 10.92 -7.49
N VAL A 189 7.93 11.70 -7.36
CA VAL A 189 6.61 11.35 -7.88
C VAL A 189 6.19 12.38 -8.89
N PHE A 190 5.71 11.93 -10.05
CA PHE A 190 5.25 12.77 -11.16
C PHE A 190 3.78 12.50 -11.45
N ASP A 191 3.02 13.58 -11.65
CA ASP A 191 1.64 13.56 -12.12
C ASP A 191 1.61 13.84 -13.63
N GLY A 192 0.98 12.96 -14.40
CA GLY A 192 0.80 13.08 -15.85
C GLY A 192 -0.60 13.51 -16.28
N SER A 193 -1.50 13.80 -15.34
CA SER A 193 -2.93 14.08 -15.61
C SER A 193 -3.18 15.26 -16.55
N ASN A 194 -2.25 16.24 -16.59
CA ASN A 194 -2.36 17.44 -17.42
C ASN A 194 -1.58 17.34 -18.75
N GLY A 195 -1.20 16.13 -19.17
CA GLY A 195 -0.45 15.88 -20.42
C GLY A 195 1.04 16.24 -20.37
N THR A 196 1.51 16.74 -19.22
CA THR A 196 2.92 16.94 -18.88
C THR A 196 3.22 16.20 -17.59
N TRP A 197 4.26 15.36 -17.57
CA TRP A 197 4.72 14.66 -16.37
C TRP A 197 5.45 15.63 -15.46
N SER A 198 4.75 16.16 -14.46
CA SER A 198 5.26 17.19 -13.56
C SER A 198 5.56 16.61 -12.20
N LYS A 199 6.72 16.91 -11.62
CA LYS A 199 7.09 16.44 -10.28
C LYS A 199 6.19 17.10 -9.24
N VAL A 200 5.61 16.30 -8.36
CA VAL A 200 4.66 16.75 -7.32
C VAL A 200 5.09 16.41 -5.90
N SER A 201 6.01 15.45 -5.74
CA SER A 201 6.60 15.07 -4.46
C SER A 201 8.05 14.64 -4.63
N SER A 202 8.87 14.84 -3.60
CA SER A 202 10.27 14.43 -3.61
C SER A 202 10.82 14.13 -2.23
N PHE A 203 11.77 13.20 -2.18
CA PHE A 203 12.63 12.95 -1.03
C PHE A 203 14.09 12.84 -1.50
N GLU A 204 15.00 13.39 -0.72
CA GLU A 204 16.45 13.21 -0.86
C GLU A 204 17.05 12.89 0.52
N LYS A 205 17.85 11.82 0.59
CA LYS A 205 18.53 11.42 1.82
C LYS A 205 19.45 12.52 2.32
N GLY A 206 19.20 13.00 3.53
CA GLY A 206 19.94 14.13 4.13
C GLY A 206 19.59 15.49 3.54
N GLY A 207 18.61 15.54 2.63
CA GLY A 207 18.10 16.75 1.97
C GLY A 207 16.66 17.07 2.37
N THR A 208 15.92 17.68 1.44
CA THR A 208 14.54 18.11 1.65
C THR A 208 13.54 17.01 1.31
N THR A 209 12.45 16.98 2.08
CA THR A 209 11.25 16.23 1.73
C THR A 209 10.16 17.22 1.36
N THR A 210 9.51 17.02 0.22
CA THR A 210 8.45 17.91 -0.28
C THR A 210 7.21 17.08 -0.57
N ASN A 211 6.08 17.48 0.02
CA ASN A 211 4.78 16.85 -0.18
C ASN A 211 4.83 15.32 0.02
N MET A 212 5.46 14.91 1.12
CA MET A 212 5.62 13.52 1.46
C MET A 212 5.79 13.35 2.97
N VAL A 213 5.07 12.40 3.55
CA VAL A 213 5.26 11.93 4.93
C VAL A 213 5.66 10.46 4.91
N PHE A 214 6.43 10.06 5.92
CA PHE A 214 6.83 8.67 6.12
C PHE A 214 6.09 8.11 7.34
N LEU A 215 5.36 7.03 7.10
CA LEU A 215 4.55 6.33 8.09
C LEU A 215 5.04 4.88 8.18
N ASN A 216 4.72 4.19 9.27
CA ASN A 216 4.95 2.76 9.42
C ASN A 216 3.74 2.08 10.08
N ASN A 217 3.79 0.75 10.10
CA ASN A 217 2.75 -0.09 10.68
C ASN A 217 3.01 -0.42 12.16
N GLU A 218 3.71 0.46 12.91
CA GLU A 218 4.03 0.20 14.32
C GLU A 218 2.99 0.77 15.30
N ASN A 219 2.10 1.66 14.87
CA ASN A 219 0.99 2.18 15.67
C ASN A 219 -0.26 1.32 15.46
N VAL A 220 -0.23 0.08 15.92
CA VAL A 220 -1.29 -0.89 15.57
C VAL A 220 -2.51 -0.75 16.49
N ASP A 221 -3.46 0.12 16.16
CA ASP A 221 -4.81 0.12 16.75
C ASP A 221 -5.88 -0.35 15.77
N TYR A 222 -6.16 -1.67 15.77
CA TYR A 222 -7.24 -2.25 14.98
C TYR A 222 -8.62 -2.19 15.67
N THR A 223 -8.74 -1.57 16.84
CA THR A 223 -10.06 -1.36 17.48
C THR A 223 -10.86 -0.26 16.78
N GLY A 224 -10.23 0.48 15.85
CA GLY A 224 -10.78 1.66 15.20
C GLY A 224 -10.91 2.88 16.11
N ALA A 225 -10.37 2.81 17.33
CA ALA A 225 -10.27 3.96 18.24
C ALA A 225 -9.09 4.89 17.90
N GLY A 226 -8.06 4.36 17.25
CA GLY A 226 -6.90 5.07 16.75
C GLY A 226 -6.48 4.53 15.38
N SER A 227 -5.43 5.12 14.83
CA SER A 227 -4.87 4.72 13.54
C SER A 227 -4.14 3.40 13.61
N PRO A 228 -4.18 2.59 12.53
CA PRO A 228 -3.27 1.46 12.33
C PRO A 228 -1.89 1.89 11.80
N GLU A 229 -1.71 3.16 11.47
CA GLU A 229 -0.47 3.77 10.97
C GLU A 229 0.09 4.78 11.97
N GLY A 230 1.40 5.00 11.93
CA GLY A 230 2.04 6.04 12.74
C GLY A 230 3.24 6.65 12.05
N PHE A 231 3.60 7.89 12.42
CA PHE A 231 4.85 8.48 11.94
C PHE A 231 6.02 7.63 12.39
N CYS A 232 6.92 7.31 11.46
CA CYS A 232 8.13 6.57 11.82
C CYS A 232 9.18 7.52 12.41
N LYS A 233 10.15 6.99 13.16
CA LYS A 233 11.38 7.73 13.46
C LYS A 233 12.25 7.85 12.19
N ALA A 234 13.35 8.59 12.30
CA ALA A 234 14.27 8.80 11.18
C ALA A 234 14.85 7.50 10.57
N ASP A 235 14.91 6.40 11.33
CA ASP A 235 15.38 5.09 10.85
C ASP A 235 14.26 4.17 10.35
N GLY A 236 13.03 4.69 10.24
CA GLY A 236 11.86 3.93 9.83
C GLY A 236 11.24 3.07 10.93
N THR A 237 11.86 2.98 12.10
CA THR A 237 11.38 2.18 13.24
C THR A 237 10.65 3.02 14.26
N GLY A 238 9.86 2.38 15.12
CA GLY A 238 9.17 3.02 16.22
C GLY A 238 8.13 4.05 15.77
N ILE A 239 7.46 4.64 16.76
CA ILE A 239 6.46 5.69 16.53
C ILE A 239 7.04 7.05 16.94
N ALA A 240 6.81 8.06 16.10
CA ALA A 240 7.01 9.47 16.37
C ALA A 240 5.65 10.17 16.53
N LYS A 241 5.63 11.29 17.26
CA LYS A 241 4.39 12.05 17.50
C LYS A 241 3.97 12.93 16.33
N GLU A 242 4.93 13.28 15.49
CA GLU A 242 4.78 14.24 14.38
C GLU A 242 5.64 13.76 13.21
N PRO A 243 5.38 14.24 11.98
CA PRO A 243 6.22 13.94 10.83
C PRO A 243 7.70 14.18 11.14
N THR A 244 8.51 13.14 10.97
CA THR A 244 9.95 13.18 11.23
C THR A 244 10.70 13.13 9.89
N THR A 245 11.78 13.90 9.76
CA THR A 245 12.67 13.79 8.60
C THR A 245 13.24 12.37 8.54
N PHE A 246 12.88 11.66 7.48
CA PHE A 246 13.36 10.30 7.25
C PHE A 246 14.86 10.30 6.88
N GLY A 247 15.62 9.37 7.46
CA GLY A 247 17.06 9.27 7.33
C GLY A 247 17.54 8.52 6.09
N GLY A 248 16.61 7.93 5.33
CA GLY A 248 16.93 7.25 4.06
C GLY A 248 17.57 5.86 4.22
N THR A 249 17.55 5.27 5.41
CA THR A 249 18.06 3.90 5.62
C THR A 249 17.11 3.13 6.52
N LEU A 250 16.74 1.93 6.05
CA LEU A 250 15.91 0.97 6.76
C LEU A 250 16.78 -0.19 7.23
N ALA A 251 16.69 -0.49 8.52
CA ALA A 251 17.44 -1.58 9.13
C ALA A 251 16.98 -2.96 8.63
N ALA A 252 17.92 -3.91 8.65
CA ALA A 252 17.60 -5.33 8.49
C ALA A 252 16.75 -5.86 9.66
N ALA A 253 16.16 -7.04 9.47
CA ALA A 253 15.49 -7.76 10.53
C ALA A 253 16.40 -7.99 11.75
N SER A 254 15.89 -7.70 12.95
CA SER A 254 16.59 -7.80 14.24
C SER A 254 16.49 -9.19 14.88
N LYS A 255 15.53 -10.03 14.46
CA LYS A 255 15.33 -11.39 14.99
C LYS A 255 15.21 -12.47 13.90
N PRO A 256 16.33 -12.84 13.26
CA PRO A 256 16.34 -13.91 12.25
C PRO A 256 15.87 -15.25 12.82
N GLY A 257 14.72 -15.71 12.33
CA GLY A 257 14.10 -16.98 12.70
C GLY A 257 12.83 -16.90 13.56
N ALA A 258 12.39 -15.70 13.95
CA ALA A 258 11.19 -15.53 14.78
C ALA A 258 9.87 -15.68 14.01
N GLY A 259 9.88 -15.71 12.67
CA GLY A 259 8.69 -15.86 11.83
C GLY A 259 7.58 -14.89 12.24
N SER A 260 7.73 -13.61 11.87
CA SER A 260 6.70 -12.60 12.15
C SER A 260 5.88 -12.32 10.89
N ILE A 261 4.56 -12.32 11.04
CA ILE A 261 3.59 -11.90 10.01
C ILE A 261 3.41 -10.37 10.01
N LEU A 262 3.84 -9.71 11.09
CA LEU A 262 3.68 -8.27 11.26
C LEU A 262 5.01 -7.57 11.01
N ALA A 263 4.96 -6.56 10.13
CA ALA A 263 6.00 -5.55 9.96
C ALA A 263 6.41 -5.03 11.34
N SER A 264 7.62 -5.39 11.73
CA SER A 264 8.23 -4.95 12.97
C SER A 264 9.73 -5.14 12.81
N GLU A 265 10.50 -4.67 13.79
CA GLU A 265 11.93 -4.97 13.91
C GLU A 265 12.29 -6.44 13.57
N ASN A 266 11.38 -7.42 13.78
CA ASN A 266 11.62 -8.84 13.49
C ASN A 266 11.65 -9.21 11.99
N THR A 267 11.05 -8.42 11.09
CA THR A 267 11.00 -8.66 9.63
C THR A 267 11.80 -7.64 8.81
N GLY A 268 12.33 -6.61 9.47
CA GLY A 268 13.00 -5.48 8.85
C GLY A 268 12.24 -4.19 9.14
N ALA A 269 12.93 -3.05 9.09
CA ALA A 269 12.26 -1.75 9.20
C ALA A 269 11.41 -1.52 7.95
N GLU A 270 10.15 -1.13 8.14
CA GLU A 270 9.20 -0.93 7.07
C GLU A 270 8.59 0.46 7.18
N VAL A 271 8.54 1.17 6.06
CA VAL A 271 7.87 2.47 5.95
C VAL A 271 7.05 2.51 4.68
N HIS A 272 6.05 3.36 4.65
CA HIS A 272 5.34 3.71 3.43
C HIS A 272 5.18 5.22 3.34
N ILE A 273 5.04 5.71 2.11
CA ILE A 273 4.98 7.14 1.81
C ILE A 273 3.57 7.57 1.44
N MET A 274 3.14 8.72 1.94
CA MET A 274 1.90 9.39 1.57
C MET A 274 2.19 10.84 1.20
N THR A 275 1.24 11.54 0.58
CA THR A 275 1.30 13.00 0.43
C THR A 275 1.23 13.69 1.81
N ASP A 276 1.47 15.00 1.87
CA ASP A 276 1.28 15.77 3.12
C ASP A 276 -0.18 16.17 3.40
N LYS A 277 -1.13 15.70 2.58
CA LYS A 277 -2.57 15.99 2.72
C LYS A 277 -3.23 15.02 3.68
N LYS A 278 -3.77 15.53 4.79
CA LYS A 278 -4.48 14.74 5.78
C LYS A 278 -5.89 14.37 5.30
N CYS A 279 -6.25 13.09 5.45
CA CYS A 279 -7.58 12.59 5.14
C CYS A 279 -8.65 13.23 6.03
N GLY A 280 -9.79 13.60 5.45
CA GLY A 280 -10.91 14.26 6.14
C GLY A 280 -10.66 15.73 6.51
N VAL A 281 -9.46 16.26 6.27
CA VAL A 281 -9.09 17.66 6.53
C VAL A 281 -8.71 18.37 5.24
N ASP A 282 -7.65 17.90 4.58
CA ASP A 282 -7.11 18.51 3.35
C ASP A 282 -7.64 17.81 2.09
N ALA A 283 -8.02 16.53 2.21
CA ALA A 283 -8.55 15.73 1.13
C ALA A 283 -9.61 14.73 1.61
N THR A 284 -10.53 14.37 0.72
CA THR A 284 -11.42 13.22 0.94
C THR A 284 -10.70 11.96 0.48
N CYS A 285 -10.32 11.10 1.42
CA CYS A 285 -9.73 9.80 1.12
C CYS A 285 -10.81 8.75 0.90
N GLU A 286 -10.48 7.75 0.10
CA GLU A 286 -11.34 6.63 -0.22
C GLU A 286 -11.29 5.56 0.89
N GLY A 287 -12.42 4.88 1.13
CA GLY A 287 -12.51 3.87 2.19
C GLY A 287 -12.53 4.44 3.62
N ALA A 288 -12.34 3.55 4.58
CA ALA A 288 -12.26 3.90 5.99
C ALA A 288 -10.82 4.29 6.38
N TYR A 289 -10.71 5.38 7.14
CA TYR A 289 -9.47 5.89 7.69
C TYR A 289 -9.70 6.34 9.14
N ASP A 290 -8.61 6.49 9.89
CA ASP A 290 -8.66 6.96 11.28
C ASP A 290 -9.16 8.40 11.41
N THR A 291 -9.52 8.77 12.63
CA THR A 291 -9.95 10.15 12.95
C THR A 291 -9.00 10.83 13.94
N ASP A 292 -7.93 10.16 14.37
CA ASP A 292 -6.88 10.74 15.22
C ASP A 292 -5.86 11.55 14.40
N GLY A 293 -5.90 11.44 13.07
CA GLY A 293 -5.23 12.33 12.15
C GLY A 293 -3.84 11.83 11.75
N THR A 294 -3.68 10.53 11.58
CA THR A 294 -2.46 9.96 10.96
C THR A 294 -2.74 9.31 9.61
N ALA A 295 -3.98 9.32 9.12
CA ALA A 295 -4.30 9.00 7.73
C ALA A 295 -3.96 10.17 6.78
N TYR A 296 -3.15 9.88 5.77
CA TYR A 296 -2.76 10.81 4.71
C TYR A 296 -3.09 10.25 3.33
N GLN A 297 -3.44 11.13 2.40
CA GLN A 297 -3.81 10.75 1.04
C GLN A 297 -2.61 10.19 0.27
N GLY A 298 -2.79 9.09 -0.45
CA GLY A 298 -1.85 8.64 -1.48
C GLY A 298 -1.91 9.51 -2.74
N TRP A 299 -1.08 9.20 -3.74
CA TRP A 299 -1.14 9.91 -5.03
C TRP A 299 -2.26 9.33 -5.90
N THR A 300 -3.25 10.17 -6.21
CA THR A 300 -4.44 9.81 -7.00
C THR A 300 -4.23 10.00 -8.51
N GLY A 301 -5.11 9.42 -9.33
CA GLY A 301 -5.17 9.61 -10.78
C GLY A 301 -4.57 8.44 -11.56
N GLY A 302 -5.01 8.27 -12.81
CA GLY A 302 -4.60 7.17 -13.70
C GLY A 302 -3.28 7.38 -14.46
N LYS A 303 -2.58 8.50 -14.22
CA LYS A 303 -1.28 8.82 -14.85
C LYS A 303 -0.28 9.28 -13.81
N LYS A 304 0.57 8.37 -13.33
CA LYS A 304 1.55 8.60 -12.26
C LYS A 304 2.87 7.94 -12.58
N ILE A 305 3.99 8.57 -12.21
CA ILE A 305 5.31 7.92 -12.22
C ILE A 305 5.94 8.04 -10.85
N PHE A 306 6.45 6.92 -10.33
CA PHE A 306 7.27 6.87 -9.13
C PHE A 306 8.69 6.48 -9.53
N LEU A 307 9.67 7.28 -9.12
CA LEU A 307 11.09 6.96 -9.25
C LEU A 307 11.70 6.78 -7.87
N THR A 308 12.36 5.64 -7.64
CA THR A 308 13.03 5.33 -6.37
C THR A 308 14.48 4.92 -6.65
N LYS A 309 15.45 5.69 -6.12
CA LYS A 309 16.88 5.34 -6.18
C LYS A 309 17.26 4.63 -4.90
N VAL A 310 17.49 3.32 -4.97
CA VAL A 310 17.72 2.49 -3.79
C VAL A 310 18.91 1.55 -3.94
N SER A 311 19.55 1.23 -2.82
CA SER A 311 20.38 0.03 -2.65
C SER A 311 19.64 -0.97 -1.78
N MET A 312 19.75 -2.26 -2.08
CA MET A 312 19.13 -3.35 -1.32
C MET A 312 20.25 -4.22 -0.75
N GLU A 313 20.85 -3.77 0.34
CA GLU A 313 22.01 -4.41 0.97
C GLU A 313 21.66 -5.80 1.49
N GLU A 314 22.65 -6.71 1.54
CA GLU A 314 22.47 -7.99 2.23
C GLU A 314 22.29 -7.78 3.74
N GLY A 315 21.36 -8.51 4.37
CA GLY A 315 21.09 -8.37 5.80
C GLY A 315 20.63 -9.64 6.52
N GLY A 316 20.18 -9.47 7.76
CA GLY A 316 19.66 -10.55 8.61
C GLY A 316 18.41 -11.21 8.01
N ALA A 317 18.06 -12.41 8.50
CA ALA A 317 16.86 -13.11 8.06
C ALA A 317 15.57 -12.51 8.68
N PRO A 318 14.45 -12.42 7.97
CA PRO A 318 14.35 -12.70 6.54
C PRO A 318 15.08 -11.59 5.73
N ASN A 319 15.90 -12.01 4.78
CA ASN A 319 16.74 -11.12 3.98
C ASN A 319 16.01 -10.76 2.69
N VAL A 320 14.92 -10.02 2.85
CA VAL A 320 13.88 -9.83 1.83
C VAL A 320 13.53 -8.34 1.67
N PRO A 321 14.50 -7.45 1.43
CA PRO A 321 14.15 -6.05 1.18
C PRO A 321 13.21 -5.95 -0.03
N ALA A 322 12.28 -5.02 0.04
CA ALA A 322 11.19 -4.95 -0.93
C ALA A 322 10.71 -3.51 -1.15
N ILE A 323 10.22 -3.25 -2.35
CA ILE A 323 9.43 -2.07 -2.73
C ILE A 323 8.13 -2.60 -3.34
N TRP A 324 7.01 -2.20 -2.76
CA TRP A 324 5.69 -2.54 -3.28
C TRP A 324 4.77 -1.33 -3.20
N MET A 325 3.72 -1.37 -3.99
CA MET A 325 2.73 -0.32 -4.09
C MET A 325 1.36 -0.89 -3.73
N LEU A 326 0.62 -0.10 -2.94
CA LEU A 326 -0.72 -0.43 -2.47
C LEU A 326 -1.65 0.75 -2.75
N PRO A 327 -2.95 0.51 -2.98
CA PRO A 327 -3.95 1.54 -2.71
C PRO A 327 -3.82 2.03 -1.26
N ASP A 328 -3.91 3.34 -1.04
CA ASP A 328 -3.71 3.98 0.27
C ASP A 328 -4.71 3.49 1.33
N GLN A 329 -5.95 3.19 0.93
CA GLN A 329 -6.95 2.57 1.81
C GLN A 329 -6.48 1.25 2.46
N VAL A 330 -5.50 0.54 1.89
CA VAL A 330 -4.93 -0.67 2.49
C VAL A 330 -4.20 -0.33 3.79
N THR A 331 -3.46 0.77 3.81
CA THR A 331 -2.69 1.17 4.99
C THR A 331 -3.57 1.93 5.97
N HIS A 332 -4.50 2.78 5.48
CA HIS A 332 -5.48 3.50 6.33
C HIS A 332 -6.33 2.59 7.22
N SER A 333 -6.67 1.40 6.71
CA SER A 333 -7.46 0.39 7.44
C SER A 333 -6.61 -0.67 8.13
N GLY A 334 -5.31 -0.72 7.81
CA GLY A 334 -4.31 -1.58 8.43
C GLY A 334 -3.79 -2.67 7.50
N GLN A 335 -2.57 -2.48 6.99
CA GLN A 335 -1.95 -3.32 5.94
C GLN A 335 -1.91 -4.82 6.27
N TYR A 336 -1.74 -5.19 7.54
CA TYR A 336 -1.65 -6.59 7.99
C TYR A 336 -2.85 -7.04 8.82
N GLY A 337 -3.88 -6.21 8.92
CA GLY A 337 -5.08 -6.45 9.70
C GLY A 337 -6.34 -6.34 8.86
N CYS A 338 -7.21 -5.42 9.22
CA CYS A 338 -8.44 -5.18 8.48
C CYS A 338 -8.14 -4.35 7.22
N ASN A 339 -7.94 -5.00 6.08
CA ASN A 339 -7.81 -4.26 4.82
C ASN A 339 -8.59 -4.90 3.69
N CYS A 340 -8.64 -4.17 2.59
CA CYS A 340 -9.24 -4.64 1.36
C CYS A 340 -8.30 -5.52 0.53
N ARG A 341 -7.00 -5.67 0.84
CA ARG A 341 -6.00 -6.40 0.04
C ARG A 341 -6.26 -7.91 -0.05
N GLY A 342 -7.01 -8.50 0.88
CA GLY A 342 -7.25 -9.95 0.90
C GLY A 342 -6.02 -10.77 1.35
N THR A 343 -6.05 -12.09 1.13
CA THR A 343 -4.93 -13.00 1.48
C THR A 343 -4.59 -13.94 0.33
N GLY A 344 -3.31 -13.98 -0.06
CA GLY A 344 -2.81 -14.89 -1.08
C GLY A 344 -3.23 -14.45 -2.50
N PRO A 345 -3.40 -15.40 -3.44
CA PRO A 345 -3.72 -15.06 -4.83
C PRO A 345 -5.09 -14.43 -4.96
N ALA A 346 -6.02 -14.65 -4.02
CA ALA A 346 -7.26 -13.89 -3.87
C ALA A 346 -6.94 -12.47 -3.38
N GLY A 347 -6.29 -11.67 -4.24
CA GLY A 347 -6.14 -10.25 -4.00
C GLY A 347 -7.54 -9.66 -3.89
N GLY A 348 -7.76 -8.86 -2.86
CA GLY A 348 -8.79 -7.84 -2.87
C GLY A 348 -8.17 -6.58 -3.46
N CYS A 349 -8.41 -5.36 -2.97
CA CYS A 349 -8.10 -4.09 -3.64
C CYS A 349 -6.67 -3.84 -4.21
N GLY A 350 -5.73 -4.78 -4.29
CA GLY A 350 -4.58 -4.78 -5.20
C GLY A 350 -3.23 -4.60 -4.49
N GLU A 351 -2.18 -5.18 -5.07
CA GLU A 351 -0.78 -4.98 -4.65
C GLU A 351 0.16 -5.15 -5.85
N LEU A 352 1.03 -4.17 -6.08
CA LEU A 352 2.08 -4.24 -7.10
C LEU A 352 3.44 -4.30 -6.41
N ASP A 353 4.10 -5.45 -6.47
CA ASP A 353 5.50 -5.58 -6.10
C ASP A 353 6.37 -5.03 -7.22
N ILE A 354 7.08 -3.95 -6.92
CA ILE A 354 7.96 -3.26 -7.86
C ILE A 354 9.31 -3.95 -7.92
N ALA A 355 9.87 -4.25 -6.75
CA ALA A 355 11.13 -4.94 -6.60
C ALA A 355 11.16 -5.64 -5.24
N GLU A 356 10.91 -6.95 -5.19
CA GLU A 356 10.96 -7.75 -3.97
C GLU A 356 12.05 -8.81 -4.04
N VAL A 357 12.91 -8.88 -3.03
CA VAL A 357 13.83 -10.01 -2.86
C VAL A 357 13.07 -11.19 -2.25
N LEU A 358 13.05 -12.33 -2.94
CA LEU A 358 12.41 -13.55 -2.47
C LEU A 358 13.42 -14.45 -1.73
N GLU A 359 13.00 -15.08 -0.62
CA GLU A 359 13.89 -15.93 0.19
C GLU A 359 14.54 -17.09 -0.58
N LYS A 360 13.90 -17.54 -1.66
CA LYS A 360 14.38 -18.65 -2.49
C LYS A 360 15.63 -18.32 -3.30
N ASP A 361 15.84 -17.05 -3.64
CA ASP A 361 17.02 -16.57 -4.37
C ASP A 361 17.20 -15.07 -4.11
N THR A 362 18.12 -14.75 -3.20
CA THR A 362 18.35 -13.37 -2.76
C THR A 362 19.23 -12.56 -3.72
N SER A 363 19.60 -13.13 -4.87
CA SER A 363 20.44 -12.48 -5.89
C SER A 363 19.65 -11.57 -6.83
N TYR A 364 18.33 -11.75 -6.88
CA TYR A 364 17.43 -11.05 -7.79
C TYR A 364 16.32 -10.34 -7.02
N VAL A 365 15.70 -9.39 -7.70
CA VAL A 365 14.41 -8.83 -7.32
C VAL A 365 13.34 -9.36 -8.28
N ALA A 366 12.16 -9.61 -7.72
CA ALA A 366 10.95 -9.98 -8.41
C ALA A 366 10.04 -8.76 -8.59
N THR A 367 9.15 -8.83 -9.58
CA THR A 367 8.01 -7.92 -9.73
C THR A 367 6.76 -8.76 -9.97
N HIS A 368 5.68 -8.48 -9.25
CA HIS A 368 4.41 -9.19 -9.34
C HIS A 368 3.26 -8.21 -9.17
N TYR A 369 2.15 -8.44 -9.86
CA TYR A 369 0.93 -7.66 -9.65
C TYR A 369 -0.19 -8.58 -9.21
N TYR A 370 -0.62 -8.45 -7.96
CA TYR A 370 -1.75 -9.17 -7.37
C TYR A 370 -3.05 -8.39 -7.58
N PHE A 371 -3.96 -8.99 -8.35
CA PHE A 371 -5.22 -8.39 -8.75
C PHE A 371 -6.34 -8.58 -7.75
N TYR A 372 -7.32 -7.68 -7.81
CA TYR A 372 -8.45 -7.69 -6.88
C TYR A 372 -9.54 -8.73 -7.10
N ASP A 373 -9.50 -9.47 -8.20
CA ASP A 373 -10.30 -10.67 -8.39
C ASP A 373 -9.52 -11.95 -8.06
N GLY A 374 -8.22 -11.79 -7.80
CA GLY A 374 -7.25 -12.84 -7.55
C GLY A 374 -7.07 -13.88 -8.64
N LYS A 375 -7.56 -13.60 -9.84
CA LYS A 375 -7.47 -14.51 -10.98
C LYS A 375 -6.09 -14.45 -11.62
N TYR A 376 -5.46 -13.28 -11.57
CA TYR A 376 -4.19 -13.00 -12.21
C TYR A 376 -3.15 -12.57 -11.19
N ASN A 377 -1.94 -13.10 -11.34
CA ASN A 377 -0.75 -12.70 -10.61
C ASN A 377 0.47 -12.67 -11.54
N PRO A 378 0.43 -11.88 -12.64
CA PRO A 378 1.55 -11.77 -13.57
C PRO A 378 2.79 -11.24 -12.86
N GLY A 379 3.96 -11.65 -13.32
CA GLY A 379 5.23 -11.19 -12.77
C GLY A 379 6.44 -11.92 -13.32
N ASN A 380 7.59 -11.62 -12.73
CA ASN A 380 8.86 -12.26 -13.00
C ASN A 380 9.69 -12.31 -11.72
N ASP A 381 10.01 -13.52 -11.25
CA ASP A 381 10.83 -13.75 -10.05
C ASP A 381 12.30 -13.31 -10.19
N GLN A 382 12.75 -13.14 -11.42
CA GLN A 382 14.10 -12.66 -11.77
C GLN A 382 14.00 -11.44 -12.68
N PHE A 383 13.14 -10.49 -12.30
CA PHE A 383 12.94 -9.24 -13.02
C PHE A 383 14.24 -8.46 -13.22
N GLY A 384 15.06 -8.36 -12.17
CA GLY A 384 16.35 -7.68 -12.23
C GLY A 384 17.33 -8.18 -11.20
N LYS A 385 18.61 -7.88 -11.39
CA LYS A 385 19.62 -8.14 -10.37
C LYS A 385 19.32 -7.27 -9.15
N ARG A 386 19.44 -7.84 -7.94
CA ARG A 386 19.37 -7.07 -6.70
C ARG A 386 20.49 -6.02 -6.66
N PRO A 387 20.21 -4.75 -6.32
CA PRO A 387 21.21 -3.69 -6.26
C PRO A 387 22.02 -3.74 -4.95
N THR A 388 22.87 -4.77 -4.80
CA THR A 388 23.76 -4.96 -3.63
C THR A 388 25.07 -4.16 -3.73
N ASP A 389 25.57 -3.96 -4.95
CA ASP A 389 26.90 -3.38 -5.22
C ASP A 389 26.87 -1.86 -5.43
N GLY A 390 25.68 -1.25 -5.31
CA GLY A 390 25.41 0.15 -5.59
C GLY A 390 23.92 0.35 -5.89
N PRO A 391 23.43 1.60 -5.90
CA PRO A 391 22.02 1.85 -6.10
C PRO A 391 21.56 1.55 -7.53
N ALA A 392 20.28 1.23 -7.69
CA ALA A 392 19.55 1.24 -8.95
C ALA A 392 18.39 2.24 -8.84
N THR A 393 17.94 2.76 -9.98
CA THR A 393 16.73 3.59 -10.03
C THR A 393 15.59 2.77 -10.60
N TYR A 394 14.57 2.48 -9.79
CA TYR A 394 13.34 1.87 -10.28
C TYR A 394 12.38 2.96 -10.74
N VAL A 395 11.77 2.76 -11.91
CA VAL A 395 10.70 3.61 -12.43
C VAL A 395 9.43 2.76 -12.54
N THR A 396 8.40 3.19 -11.83
CA THR A 396 7.06 2.60 -11.89
C THR A 396 6.13 3.58 -12.57
N ILE A 397 5.61 3.21 -13.74
CA ILE A 397 4.69 4.02 -14.53
C ILE A 397 3.30 3.40 -14.39
N ILE A 398 2.33 4.21 -14.02
CA ILE A 398 0.91 3.92 -14.16
C ILE A 398 0.41 4.90 -15.21
N ASP A 399 -0.01 4.39 -16.35
CA ASP A 399 -0.59 5.20 -17.41
C ASP A 399 -1.84 4.49 -17.95
N GLN A 400 -3.01 5.06 -17.70
CA GLN A 400 -4.29 4.53 -18.18
C GLN A 400 -4.39 4.32 -19.70
N ASP A 401 -3.54 4.98 -20.50
CA ASP A 401 -3.48 4.85 -21.96
C ASP A 401 -2.49 3.77 -22.42
N TYR A 402 -1.74 3.16 -21.49
CA TYR A 402 -0.73 2.12 -21.76
C TYR A 402 -0.97 0.86 -20.90
N GLY A 403 -0.99 1.03 -19.59
CA GLY A 403 -0.97 0.00 -18.56
C GLY A 403 -0.03 0.37 -17.41
N VAL A 404 0.62 -0.64 -16.85
CA VAL A 404 1.63 -0.46 -15.79
C VAL A 404 3.00 -0.92 -16.30
N LYS A 405 4.04 -0.15 -16.00
CA LYS A 405 5.42 -0.47 -16.34
C LYS A 405 6.28 -0.45 -15.09
N VAL A 406 7.15 -1.44 -14.96
CA VAL A 406 8.27 -1.42 -14.01
C VAL A 406 9.57 -1.55 -14.79
N ILE A 407 10.50 -0.63 -14.59
CA ILE A 407 11.86 -0.71 -15.16
C ILE A 407 12.91 -0.43 -14.10
N ALA A 408 14.11 -0.96 -14.33
CA ALA A 408 15.32 -0.59 -13.61
C ALA A 408 16.26 0.17 -14.55
N LEU A 409 16.71 1.34 -14.10
CA LEU A 409 17.71 2.18 -14.72
C LEU A 409 19.03 2.12 -13.94
N GLY A 410 20.12 2.57 -14.57
CA GLY A 410 21.36 2.86 -13.86
C GLY A 410 21.18 3.92 -12.76
N ALA A 411 22.03 3.88 -11.74
CA ALA A 411 21.98 4.77 -10.58
C ALA A 411 21.88 6.26 -10.94
N ASP A 412 22.62 6.68 -11.96
CA ASP A 412 22.84 8.08 -12.31
C ASP A 412 22.22 8.45 -13.67
N ASP A 413 21.35 7.57 -14.20
CA ASP A 413 20.67 7.76 -15.48
C ASP A 413 19.50 8.74 -15.42
N PHE A 414 18.98 9.01 -14.21
CA PHE A 414 17.90 9.96 -13.97
C PHE A 414 18.38 11.15 -13.14
N ASP A 415 18.07 12.36 -13.61
CA ASP A 415 18.33 13.59 -12.87
C ASP A 415 17.17 13.89 -11.90
N PHE A 416 17.35 13.54 -10.62
CA PHE A 416 16.39 13.81 -9.56
C PHE A 416 16.15 15.31 -9.28
N SER A 417 16.91 16.23 -9.88
CA SER A 417 16.60 17.67 -9.85
C SER A 417 15.57 18.10 -10.90
N SER A 418 15.27 17.27 -11.91
CA SER A 418 14.33 17.58 -12.99
C SER A 418 12.91 17.82 -12.48
N GLY A 419 12.27 18.92 -12.84
CA GLY A 419 10.88 19.23 -12.49
C GLY A 419 9.87 18.54 -13.39
N THR A 420 10.28 18.12 -14.59
CA THR A 420 9.42 17.44 -15.57
C THR A 420 10.12 16.27 -16.26
N ILE A 421 9.32 15.38 -16.86
CA ILE A 421 9.77 14.31 -17.76
C ILE A 421 9.07 14.50 -19.11
N SER A 422 9.83 14.45 -20.21
CA SER A 422 9.22 14.59 -21.54
C SER A 422 8.40 13.35 -21.92
N ASN A 423 7.34 13.54 -22.70
CA ASN A 423 6.55 12.41 -23.21
C ASN A 423 7.39 11.44 -24.06
N ASP A 424 8.42 11.94 -24.76
CA ASP A 424 9.35 11.10 -25.52
C ASP A 424 10.15 10.15 -24.61
N VAL A 425 10.54 10.59 -23.41
CA VAL A 425 11.21 9.73 -22.42
C VAL A 425 10.25 8.68 -21.89
N VAL A 426 9.02 9.06 -21.55
CA VAL A 426 8.01 8.10 -21.05
C VAL A 426 7.67 7.06 -22.12
N SER A 427 7.46 7.47 -23.37
CA SER A 427 7.23 6.55 -24.48
C SER A 427 8.40 5.60 -24.73
N GLN A 428 9.65 6.04 -24.52
CA GLN A 428 10.83 5.16 -24.60
C GLN A 428 10.82 4.12 -23.47
N TRP A 429 10.49 4.51 -22.24
CA TRP A 429 10.36 3.58 -21.12
C TRP A 429 9.24 2.56 -21.31
N GLU A 430 8.08 2.99 -21.79
CA GLU A 430 6.96 2.11 -22.13
C GLU A 430 7.32 1.09 -23.22
N ALA A 431 8.14 1.50 -24.19
CA ALA A 431 8.60 0.66 -25.29
C ALA A 431 9.81 -0.25 -24.94
N ALA A 432 10.47 -0.02 -23.80
CA ALA A 432 11.63 -0.81 -23.39
C ALA A 432 11.26 -2.29 -23.15
N LYS A 433 12.16 -3.22 -23.46
CA LYS A 433 11.92 -4.67 -23.38
C LYS A 433 12.87 -5.35 -22.42
#